data_AF-A0A1P9WT09-F1
#
_entry.id   AF-A0A1P9WT09-F1
#
_cell.length_a   1.000
_cell.length_b   1.000
_cell.length_c   1.000
_cell.angle_alpha   90.00
_cell.angle_beta   90.00
_cell.angle_gamma   90.00
#
_symmetry.space_group_name_H-M   'P 1'
#
loop_
_entity.id
_entity.type
_entity.pdbx_description
1 polymer ?
#
loop_
_entity_poly.entity_id
_entity_poly.type
_entity_poly.pdbx_seq_one_letter_code
_entity_poly.pdbx_strand_id
1 'polypeptide(L)'
;MQSQMTKNLLSPDAVRLAATTLILAEGSTSVLCVQQFLRNRGYQAYEAEVSGWLLTIVQQQGWLVNDNGLFCVYGFPCPTLSMQ
;
A
#
# COMPACT_ATOMS: atom_id res chain seq x y z
N MET A 1 26.78 -18.71 -10.17
CA MET A 1 25.43 -19.31 -10.14
C MET A 1 24.43 -18.17 -10.21
N GLN A 2 23.73 -18.00 -11.35
CA GLN A 2 22.67 -17.00 -11.45
C GLN A 2 21.38 -17.64 -10.91
N SER A 3 20.96 -17.26 -9.71
CA SER A 3 19.66 -17.66 -9.19
C SER A 3 18.59 -16.91 -9.98
N GLN A 4 17.90 -17.65 -10.85
CA GLN A 4 16.75 -17.17 -11.60
C GLN A 4 15.62 -16.91 -10.60
N MET A 5 15.53 -15.68 -10.08
CA MET A 5 14.42 -15.27 -9.23
C MET A 5 13.17 -15.23 -10.10
N THR A 6 12.28 -16.19 -9.92
CA THR A 6 10.90 -16.12 -10.42
C THR A 6 10.27 -14.86 -9.82
N LYS A 7 10.18 -13.80 -10.62
CA LYS A 7 9.57 -12.55 -10.18
C LYS A 7 8.09 -12.82 -9.90
N ASN A 8 7.65 -12.53 -8.66
CA ASN A 8 6.26 -12.75 -8.29
C ASN A 8 5.38 -11.72 -9.00
N LEU A 9 4.29 -12.20 -9.62
CA LEU A 9 3.27 -11.34 -10.19
C LEU A 9 2.57 -10.57 -9.07
N LEU A 10 2.23 -9.31 -9.31
CA LEU A 10 1.55 -8.48 -8.33
C LEU A 10 0.09 -8.94 -8.17
N SER A 11 -0.36 -9.10 -6.93
CA SER A 11 -1.75 -9.43 -6.60
C SER A 11 -2.36 -8.40 -5.63
N PRO A 12 -3.70 -8.27 -5.58
CA PRO A 12 -4.37 -7.37 -4.65
C PRO A 12 -4.04 -7.69 -3.19
N ASP A 13 -3.94 -8.98 -2.86
CA ASP A 13 -3.60 -9.44 -1.50
C ASP A 13 -2.18 -9.02 -1.10
N ALA A 14 -1.22 -9.08 -2.03
CA ALA A 14 0.15 -8.64 -1.77
C ALA A 14 0.21 -7.13 -1.52
N VAL A 15 -0.52 -6.34 -2.32
CA VAL A 15 -0.64 -4.88 -2.13
C VAL A 15 -1.29 -4.56 -0.78
N ARG A 16 -2.38 -5.25 -0.43
CA ARG A 16 -3.09 -5.06 0.84
C ARG A 16 -2.21 -5.37 2.04
N LEU A 17 -1.50 -6.51 2.01
CA LEU A 17 -0.58 -6.90 3.08
C LEU A 17 0.56 -5.89 3.24
N ALA A 18 1.16 -5.47 2.13
CA ALA A 18 2.23 -4.47 2.13
C ALA A 18 1.76 -3.13 2.71
N ALA A 19 0.63 -2.60 2.22
CA ALA A 19 0.07 -1.35 2.69
C ALA A 19 -0.34 -1.42 4.17
N THR A 20 -0.98 -2.52 4.59
CA THR A 20 -1.32 -2.76 6.01
C THR A 20 -0.07 -2.75 6.89
N THR A 21 1.00 -3.42 6.46
CA THR A 21 2.25 -3.48 7.22
C THR A 21 2.87 -2.10 7.39
N LEU A 22 2.89 -1.31 6.32
CA LEU A 22 3.44 0.06 6.35
C LEU A 22 2.59 0.99 7.21
N ILE A 23 1.25 0.93 7.09
CA ILE A 23 0.35 1.74 7.93
C ILE A 23 0.51 1.36 9.41
N LEU A 24 0.66 0.07 9.75
CA LEU A 24 0.90 -0.35 11.14
C LEU A 24 2.25 0.13 11.67
N ALA A 25 3.28 0.17 10.83
CA ALA A 25 4.63 0.56 11.24
C ALA A 25 4.82 2.09 11.32
N GLU A 26 4.21 2.84 10.40
CA GLU A 26 4.48 4.27 10.18
C GLU A 26 3.24 5.16 10.39
N GLY A 27 2.08 4.57 10.68
CA GLY A 27 0.80 5.26 10.82
C GLY A 27 0.10 5.58 9.49
N SER A 28 0.84 5.57 8.37
CA SER A 28 0.30 5.80 7.03
C SER A 28 1.21 5.20 5.95
N THR A 29 0.78 5.23 4.69
CA THR A 29 1.62 4.84 3.54
C THR A 29 1.26 5.63 2.29
N SER A 30 2.10 5.55 1.26
CA SER A 30 1.83 6.04 -0.09
C SER A 30 2.02 4.93 -1.14
N VAL A 31 1.63 5.19 -2.39
CA VAL A 31 1.89 4.28 -3.54
C VAL A 31 3.38 3.97 -3.65
N LEU A 32 4.25 4.97 -3.47
CA LEU A 32 5.69 4.81 -3.59
C LEU A 32 6.26 3.89 -2.50
N CYS A 33 5.85 4.07 -1.24
CA CYS A 33 6.29 3.23 -0.14
C CYS A 33 5.87 1.76 -0.36
N VAL A 34 4.62 1.53 -0.77
CA VAL A 34 4.12 0.17 -1.06
C VAL A 34 4.88 -0.45 -2.23
N GLN A 35 5.12 0.31 -3.30
CA GLN A 35 5.88 -0.14 -4.46
C GLN A 35 7.31 -0.55 -4.07
N GLN A 36 8.03 0.29 -3.31
CA GLN A 36 9.39 -0.02 -2.85
C GLN A 36 9.42 -1.25 -1.95
N PHE A 37 8.47 -1.34 -1.01
CA PHE A 37 8.33 -2.48 -0.10
C PHE A 37 8.09 -3.81 -0.83
N LEU A 38 7.29 -3.79 -1.91
CA LEU A 38 7.03 -4.95 -2.76
C LEU A 38 8.23 -5.31 -3.64
N ARG A 39 8.89 -4.31 -4.26
CA ARG A 39 10.09 -4.54 -5.08
C ARG A 39 11.23 -5.16 -4.27
N ASN A 40 11.40 -4.72 -3.02
CA ASN A 40 12.39 -5.30 -2.09
C ASN A 40 12.10 -6.78 -1.75
N ARG A 41 10.89 -7.26 -2.02
CA ARG A 41 10.47 -8.66 -1.86
C ARG A 41 10.38 -9.44 -3.18
N GLY A 42 10.89 -8.86 -4.27
CA GLY A 42 10.97 -9.54 -5.57
C GLY A 42 9.71 -9.46 -6.44
N TYR A 43 8.75 -8.60 -6.10
CA TYR A 43 7.57 -8.35 -6.95
C TYR A 43 7.89 -7.36 -8.08
N GLN A 44 7.28 -7.57 -9.25
CA GLN A 44 7.22 -6.53 -10.28
C GLN A 44 6.05 -5.58 -9.99
N ALA A 45 6.30 -4.61 -9.11
CA ALA A 45 5.31 -3.60 -8.77
C ALA A 45 5.48 -2.34 -9.64
N TYR A 46 4.53 -2.09 -10.54
CA TYR A 46 4.42 -0.82 -11.27
C TYR A 46 3.49 0.15 -10.54
N GLU A 47 3.77 1.45 -10.67
CA GLU A 47 3.03 2.48 -9.96
C GLU A 47 1.53 2.46 -10.27
N ALA A 48 1.18 2.37 -11.56
CA ALA A 48 -0.22 2.34 -12.00
C ALA A 48 -0.99 1.15 -11.41
N GLU A 49 -0.37 -0.04 -11.36
CA GLU A 49 -1.00 -1.23 -10.78
C GLU A 49 -1.15 -1.11 -9.26
N VAL A 50 -0.11 -0.66 -8.56
CA VAL A 50 -0.15 -0.47 -7.10
C VAL A 50 -1.20 0.59 -6.73
N SER A 51 -1.25 1.70 -7.48
CA SER A 51 -2.24 2.76 -7.29
C SER A 51 -3.67 2.25 -7.52
N GLY A 52 -3.90 1.52 -8.61
CA GLY A 52 -5.19 0.92 -8.91
C GLY A 52 -5.66 -0.02 -7.79
N TRP A 53 -4.78 -0.92 -7.33
CA TRP A 53 -5.12 -1.83 -6.23
C TRP A 53 -5.34 -1.10 -4.90
N LEU A 54 -4.52 -0.10 -4.55
CA LEU A 54 -4.70 0.69 -3.34
C LEU A 54 -6.05 1.41 -3.34
N LEU A 55 -6.45 1.99 -4.48
CA LEU A 55 -7.76 2.63 -4.60
C LEU A 55 -8.91 1.63 -4.36
N THR A 56 -8.84 0.43 -4.94
CA THR A 56 -9.82 -0.63 -4.69
C THR A 56 -9.84 -1.05 -3.23
N ILE A 57 -8.67 -1.26 -2.61
CA ILE A 57 -8.55 -1.67 -1.20
C ILE A 57 -9.15 -0.61 -0.27
N VAL A 58 -8.87 0.67 -0.52
CA VAL A 58 -9.39 1.78 0.28
C VAL A 58 -10.92 1.80 0.28
N GLN A 59 -11.52 1.64 -0.88
CA GLN A 59 -12.97 1.60 -1.04
C GLN A 59 -13.59 0.38 -0.34
N GLN A 60 -12.92 -0.78 -0.39
CA GLN A 60 -13.41 -2.02 0.21
C GLN A 60 -13.24 -2.08 1.74
N GLN A 61 -12.15 -1.53 2.26
CA GLN A 61 -11.76 -1.65 3.67
C GLN A 61 -12.12 -0.41 4.51
N GLY A 62 -12.67 0.64 3.89
CA GLY A 62 -13.00 1.90 4.57
C GLY A 62 -11.77 2.62 5.10
N TRP A 63 -10.63 2.53 4.39
CA TRP A 63 -9.42 3.26 4.77
C TRP A 63 -9.57 4.75 4.47
N LEU A 64 -8.77 5.55 5.17
CA LEU A 64 -8.63 6.97 4.86
C LEU A 64 -7.70 7.13 3.67
N VAL A 65 -8.05 8.06 2.78
CA VAL A 65 -7.18 8.56 1.72
C VAL A 65 -7.21 10.08 1.75
N ASN A 66 -6.03 10.70 1.77
CA ASN A 66 -5.85 12.14 1.67
C ASN A 66 -4.86 12.48 0.55
N ASP A 67 -5.23 13.41 -0.33
CA ASP A 67 -4.31 13.96 -1.31
C ASP A 67 -3.61 15.18 -0.69
N ASN A 68 -2.28 15.13 -0.57
CA ASN A 68 -1.49 16.22 -0.01
C ASN A 68 -1.00 17.25 -1.06
N GLY A 69 -1.47 17.14 -2.31
CA GLY A 69 -1.06 17.95 -3.45
C GLY A 69 0.15 17.40 -4.21
N LEU A 70 0.83 16.39 -3.68
CA LEU A 70 1.94 15.69 -4.34
C LEU A 70 1.63 14.21 -4.59
N PHE A 71 0.96 13.57 -3.63
CA PHE A 71 0.55 12.16 -3.71
C PHE A 71 -0.56 11.84 -2.70
N CYS A 72 -1.24 10.72 -2.94
CA CYS A 72 -2.20 10.15 -1.99
C CYS A 72 -1.50 9.47 -0.81
N VAL A 73 -1.95 9.81 0.39
CA VAL A 73 -1.57 9.19 1.67
C VAL A 73 -2.74 8.33 2.15
N TYR A 74 -2.44 7.09 2.49
CA TYR A 74 -3.40 6.08 2.93
C TYR A 74 -3.19 5.71 4.39
N GLY A 75 -4.26 5.48 5.14
CA GLY A 75 -4.19 5.10 6.55
C GLY A 75 -5.46 4.42 7.05
N PHE A 76 -5.40 3.82 8.24
CA PHE A 76 -6.60 3.29 8.87
C PHE A 76 -7.51 4.42 9.35
N PRO A 77 -8.84 4.21 9.40
CA PRO A 77 -9.73 5.11 10.08
C PRO A 77 -9.27 5.21 11.54
N CYS A 78 -8.86 6.40 11.95
CA CYS A 78 -8.70 6.68 13.36
C CYS A 78 -10.13 6.77 13.94
N PRO A 79 -10.53 5.93 14.92
CA PRO A 79 -11.68 6.27 15.71
C PRO A 79 -11.30 7.57 16.40
N THR A 80 -11.84 8.69 15.92
CA THR A 80 -11.80 9.93 16.69
C THR A 80 -12.25 9.56 18.08
N LEU A 81 -11.34 9.68 19.06
CA LEU A 81 -11.72 9.83 20.45
C LEU A 81 -12.68 11.01 20.45
N SER A 82 -13.98 10.72 20.41
CA SER A 82 -15.00 11.66 20.84
C SER A 82 -14.68 11.93 22.30
N MET A 83 -13.81 12.90 22.54
CA MET A 83 -13.73 13.56 23.83
C MET A 83 -15.03 14.34 23.95
N GLN A 84 -16.03 13.65 24.52
CA GLN A 84 -17.19 14.26 25.13
C GLN A 84 -16.75 15.06 26.36
#